data_AF-A0A059PUH0-F1
#
_entry.id   AF-A0A059PUH0-F1
#
_cell.length_a   1.000
_cell.length_b   1.000
_cell.length_c   1.000
_cell.angle_alpha   90.00
_cell.angle_beta   90.00
_cell.angle_gamma   90.00
#
_symmetry.space_group_name_H-M   'P 1'
#
loop_
_entity.id
_entity.type
_entity.pdbx_description
1 polymer ?
#
loop_
_entity_poly.entity_id
_entity_poly.type
_entity_poly.pdbx_seq_one_letter_code
_entity_poly.pdbx_strand_id
1 'polypeptide(L)' 'TGRFKELAPYDPDWFYVRCAAVLRHVYIRSPVGVKTVTKIFGGRKRNGVT' A
#
# COMPACT_ATOMS: atom_id res chain seq x y z
N THR A 1 -1.05 -1.58 -5.29
CA THR A 1 -2.11 -0.65 -5.70
C THR A 1 -1.76 0.77 -5.25
N GLY A 2 -1.44 1.63 -6.21
CA GLY A 2 -1.01 3.03 -6.04
C GLY A 2 -0.48 3.58 -7.37
N ARG A 3 -0.48 4.91 -7.55
CA ARG A 3 -0.14 5.61 -8.82
C ARG A 3 1.26 5.29 -9.38
N PHE A 4 2.11 4.67 -8.58
CA PHE A 4 3.47 4.24 -8.95
C PHE A 4 3.53 2.86 -9.59
N LYS A 5 2.46 2.06 -9.51
CA LYS A 5 2.37 0.75 -10.16
C LYS A 5 1.70 0.93 -11.52
N GLU A 6 2.33 0.39 -12.57
CA GLU A 6 1.84 0.45 -13.95
C GLU A 6 0.88 -0.70 -14.27
N LEU A 7 0.95 -1.79 -13.50
CA LEU A 7 0.09 -2.97 -13.67
C LEU A 7 -0.83 -3.19 -12.46
N ALA A 8 -2.00 -3.77 -12.73
CA ALA A 8 -2.91 -4.24 -11.70
C ALA A 8 -2.31 -5.44 -10.92
N PRO A 9 -2.73 -5.68 -9.67
CA PRO A 9 -2.41 -6.91 -8.96
C PRO A 9 -2.93 -8.13 -9.74
N TYR A 10 -2.12 -9.19 -9.80
CA TYR A 10 -2.49 -10.43 -10.48
C TYR A 10 -3.51 -11.27 -9.68
N ASP A 11 -3.54 -11.10 -8.37
CA ASP A 11 -4.40 -11.85 -7.47
C ASP A 11 -5.79 -11.18 -7.36
N PRO A 12 -6.90 -11.91 -7.54
CA PRO A 12 -8.25 -11.34 -7.43
C PRO A 12 -8.62 -10.90 -6.00
N ASP A 13 -8.04 -11.52 -4.98
CA ASP A 13 -8.29 -11.26 -3.55
C ASP A 13 -7.31 -10.23 -2.96
N TRP A 14 -6.62 -9.47 -3.80
CA TRP A 14 -5.63 -8.45 -3.40
C TRP A 14 -6.17 -7.43 -2.37
N PHE A 15 -7.48 -7.17 -2.40
CA PHE A 15 -8.13 -6.24 -1.46
C PHE A 15 -8.13 -6.79 -0.03
N TYR A 16 -8.49 -8.07 0.14
CA TYR A 16 -8.54 -8.73 1.44
C TYR A 16 -7.14 -8.86 2.06
N VAL A 17 -6.15 -9.23 1.24
CA VAL A 17 -4.74 -9.27 1.66
C VAL A 17 -4.27 -7.90 2.15
N ARG A 18 -4.69 -6.82 1.46
CA ARG A 18 -4.37 -5.45 1.86
C ARG A 18 -5.05 -5.05 3.17
N CYS A 19 -6.33 -5.37 3.34
CA CYS A 19 -7.05 -5.13 4.59
C CYS A 19 -6.40 -5.83 5.79
N ALA A 20 -6.00 -7.11 5.63
CA ALA A 20 -5.29 -7.85 6.66
C ALA A 20 -3.94 -7.19 7.04
N ALA A 21 -3.17 -6.74 6.05
CA ALA A 21 -1.91 -6.03 6.28
C ALA A 21 -2.09 -4.69 7.00
N VAL A 22 -3.16 -3.95 6.69
CA VAL A 22 -3.53 -2.69 7.38
C VAL A 22 -3.91 -2.96 8.84
N LEU A 23 -4.79 -3.93 9.09
CA LEU A 23 -5.22 -4.32 10.44
C LEU A 23 -4.02 -4.69 11.32
N ARG A 24 -3.09 -5.49 10.79
CA ARG A 24 -1.85 -5.84 11.49
C ARG A 24 -1.01 -4.61 11.84
N HIS A 25 -0.88 -3.66 10.93
CA HIS A 25 -0.11 -2.43 11.18
C HIS A 25 -0.76 -1.52 12.23
N VAL A 26 -2.09 -1.40 12.19
CA VAL A 26 -2.86 -0.65 13.19
C VAL A 26 -2.69 -1.29 14.57
N TYR A 27 -2.73 -2.61 14.64
CA TYR A 27 -2.56 -3.35 15.89
C TYR A 27 -1.17 -3.15 16.52
N ILE A 28 -0.10 -3.23 15.72
CA ILE A 28 1.28 -3.16 16.24
C ILE A 28 1.71 -1.72 16.55
N ARG A 29 1.28 -0.72 15.77
CA ARG A 29 1.82 0.66 15.83
C ARG A 29 0.79 1.70 16.22
N SER A 30 -0.19 1.34 17.04
CA SER A 30 -1.26 2.27 17.44
C SER A 30 -0.71 3.53 18.12
N PRO A 31 -1.17 4.75 17.75
CA PRO A 31 -2.18 5.09 16.74
C PRO A 31 -1.58 5.40 15.34
N VAL A 32 -2.15 4.80 14.28
CA VAL A 32 -1.70 5.01 12.90
C VAL A 32 -2.76 5.79 12.10
N GLY A 33 -2.41 7.00 11.65
CA GLY A 33 -3.28 7.80 10.77
C GLY A 33 -3.26 7.33 9.31
N VAL A 34 -4.29 7.70 8.55
CA VAL A 34 -4.44 7.32 7.13
C VAL A 34 -3.23 7.73 6.27
N LYS A 35 -2.65 8.91 6.51
CA LYS A 35 -1.42 9.37 5.82
C LYS A 35 -0.20 8.49 6.09
N THR A 36 -0.11 7.88 7.27
CA THR A 36 0.98 6.96 7.60
C THR A 36 0.81 5.65 6.87
N VAL A 37 -0.43 5.13 6.82
CA VAL A 37 -0.77 3.92 6.06
C VAL A 37 -0.47 4.12 4.56
N THR A 38 -0.83 5.27 3.97
CA THR A 38 -0.53 5.55 2.57
C THR A 38 0.98 5.65 2.29
N LYS A 39 1.78 6.12 3.25
CA LYS A 39 3.25 6.14 3.15
C LYS A 39 3.85 4.74 3.23
N ILE A 40 3.37 3.89 4.14
CA ILE A 40 3.84 2.50 4.32
C ILE A 40 3.59 1.67 3.05
N PHE A 41 2.40 1.80 2.46
CA PHE A 41 2.04 1.11 1.20
C PHE A 41 2.41 1.89 -0.06
N GLY A 42 3.08 3.03 0.10
CA GLY A 42 3.64 3.83 -0.98
C GLY A 42 4.89 3.17 -1.58
N GLY A 43 5.31 3.66 -2.74
CA GLY A 43 6.51 3.14 -3.39
C GLY A 43 7.11 4.17 -4.34
N ARG A 44 8.34 3.92 -4.77
CA ARG A 44 9.04 4.77 -5.73
C ARG A 44 8.35 4.65 -7.10
N LYS A 45 7.90 5.78 -7.65
CA LYS A 45 7.47 5.87 -9.04
C LYS A 45 8.69 6.05 -9.94
N ARG A 46 8.78 5.26 -11.01
CA ARG A 46 9.77 5.46 -12.06
C ARG A 46 9.25 6.56 -12.99
N ASN A 47 10.00 7.64 -13.17
CA ASN A 47 9.60 8.81 -13.96
C ASN A 47 10.28 8.87 -15.34
N GLY A 48 10.66 7.71 -15.91
CA GLY A 48 11.40 7.68 -17.17
C GLY A 48 12.85 8.12 -17.04
N VAL A 49 13.41 8.68 -18.11
CA VAL A 49 14.79 9.21 -18.17
C VAL A 49 14.76 10.74 -18.19
N THR A 50 15.59 11.34 -17.35
CA THR A 50 16.20 12.67 -17.57
C THR A 50 17.63 12.44 -18.01
#